data_AF-A0A257SNC8-F1
#
_entry.id   AF-A0A257SNC8-F1
#
_cell.length_a   1.000
_cell.length_b   1.000
_cell.length_c   1.000
_cell.angle_alpha   90.00
_cell.angle_beta   90.00
_cell.angle_gamma   90.00
#
_symmetry.space_group_name_H-M   'P 1'
#
loop_
_entity.id
_entity.type
_entity.pdbx_description
1 polymer ?
#
loop_
_entity_poly.entity_id
_entity_poly.type
_entity_poly.pdbx_seq_one_letter_code
_entity_poly.pdbx_strand_id
1 'polypeptide(L)'
;MTEADRIKYLRIAMILVGLTFIFGLWPLGIVWPAGWTWHEGGRSEYLEMILGIYATLGVFLLIAARDPMAHKSLIWFTIWSSIVHGGIMGVQSIANPAHIGHLVGDVAALIAVAVVLALLVPRPALALR
;
A
#
# COMPACT_ATOMS: atom_id res chain seq x y z
N MET A 1 -22.12 8.26 5.86
CA MET A 1 -21.70 6.86 5.58
C MET A 1 -21.92 6.02 6.82
N THR A 2 -22.73 4.98 6.71
CA THR A 2 -23.02 4.05 7.83
C THR A 2 -21.80 3.15 8.12
N GLU A 3 -21.83 2.39 9.21
CA GLU A 3 -20.79 1.39 9.49
C GLU A 3 -20.80 0.26 8.46
N ALA A 4 -21.99 -0.19 8.05
CA ALA A 4 -22.15 -1.19 6.99
C ALA A 4 -21.53 -0.71 5.66
N ASP A 5 -21.74 0.57 5.31
CA ASP A 5 -21.11 1.17 4.13
C ASP A 5 -19.58 1.21 4.26
N ARG A 6 -19.05 1.61 5.42
CA ARG A 6 -17.59 1.62 5.68
C ARG A 6 -16.97 0.25 5.47
N ILE A 7 -17.59 -0.79 6.05
CA ILE A 7 -17.11 -2.17 5.89
C ILE A 7 -17.17 -2.60 4.43
N LYS A 8 -18.26 -2.29 3.72
CA LYS A 8 -18.37 -2.58 2.27
C LYS A 8 -17.24 -1.93 1.48
N TYR A 9 -16.98 -0.64 1.67
CA TYR A 9 -15.91 0.06 0.97
C TYR A 9 -14.52 -0.40 1.40
N LEU A 10 -14.31 -0.74 2.68
CA LEU A 10 -13.06 -1.31 3.16
C LEU A 10 -12.73 -2.61 2.43
N ARG A 11 -13.72 -3.50 2.28
CA ARG A 11 -13.55 -4.74 1.50
C ARG A 11 -13.12 -4.46 0.07
N ILE A 12 -13.82 -3.54 -0.60
CA ILE A 12 -13.49 -3.14 -1.98
C ILE A 12 -12.07 -2.57 -2.05
N ALA A 13 -11.70 -1.67 -1.14
CA ALA A 13 -10.37 -1.08 -1.09
C ALA A 13 -9.29 -2.15 -0.89
N MET A 14 -9.48 -3.08 0.05
CA MET A 14 -8.53 -4.19 0.27
C MET A 14 -8.40 -5.10 -0.95
N ILE A 15 -9.49 -5.35 -1.68
CA ILE A 15 -9.45 -6.12 -2.92
C ILE A 15 -8.63 -5.38 -4.00
N LEU A 16 -8.93 -4.10 -4.24
CA LEU A 16 -8.24 -3.30 -5.25
C LEU A 16 -6.74 -3.15 -4.94
N VAL A 17 -6.40 -2.86 -3.68
CA VAL A 17 -5.01 -2.76 -3.23
C VAL A 17 -4.33 -4.12 -3.33
N GLY A 18 -4.98 -5.19 -2.89
CA GLY A 18 -4.42 -6.54 -2.94
C GLY A 18 -4.11 -6.99 -4.36
N LEU A 19 -5.04 -6.79 -5.31
CA LEU A 19 -4.81 -7.09 -6.73
C LEU A 19 -3.69 -6.23 -7.32
N THR A 20 -3.63 -4.94 -6.95
CA THR A 20 -2.56 -4.04 -7.41
C THR A 20 -1.19 -4.51 -6.91
N PHE A 21 -1.10 -4.95 -5.65
CA PHE A 21 0.16 -5.45 -5.09
C PHE A 21 0.63 -6.75 -5.74
N ILE A 22 -0.31 -7.64 -6.13
CA ILE A 22 0.03 -8.91 -6.77
C ILE A 22 0.40 -8.69 -8.25
N PHE A 23 -0.39 -7.91 -8.98
CA PHE A 23 -0.31 -7.87 -10.44
C PHE A 23 0.09 -6.51 -11.02
N GLY A 24 -0.10 -5.41 -10.27
CA GLY A 24 0.07 -4.05 -10.79
C GLY A 24 1.49 -3.51 -10.65
N LEU A 25 2.19 -3.81 -9.56
CA LEU A 25 3.51 -3.21 -9.26
C LEU A 25 4.58 -3.55 -10.31
N TRP A 26 4.65 -4.81 -10.75
CA TRP A 26 5.64 -5.22 -11.76
C TRP A 26 5.42 -4.52 -13.12
N PRO A 27 4.21 -4.54 -13.71
CA PRO A 27 3.93 -3.76 -14.92
C PRO A 27 4.22 -2.26 -14.77
N LEU A 28 3.90 -1.67 -13.62
CA LEU A 28 4.17 -0.25 -13.35
C LEU A 28 5.67 0.08 -13.39
N GLY A 29 6.53 -0.82 -12.89
CA GLY A 29 7.99 -0.70 -13.02
C GLY A 29 8.49 -0.75 -14.47
N ILE A 30 7.73 -1.37 -15.39
CA ILE A 30 8.08 -1.41 -16.82
C ILE A 30 7.56 -0.18 -17.56
N VAL A 31 6.28 0.18 -17.37
CA VAL A 31 5.63 1.24 -18.14
C VAL A 31 5.93 2.64 -17.61
N TRP A 32 6.27 2.75 -16.32
CA TRP A 32 6.61 4.01 -15.68
C TRP A 32 7.78 3.85 -14.69
N PRO A 33 8.99 3.50 -15.16
CA PRO A 33 10.13 3.22 -14.29
C PRO A 33 10.50 4.40 -13.38
N ALA A 34 10.41 5.63 -13.88
CA ALA A 34 10.73 6.85 -13.13
C ALA A 34 9.88 7.06 -11.86
N GLY A 35 8.71 6.41 -11.75
CA GLY A 35 7.86 6.48 -10.57
C GLY A 35 7.84 5.22 -9.71
N TRP A 36 8.47 4.12 -10.17
CA TRP A 36 8.27 2.78 -9.60
C TRP A 36 9.54 1.92 -9.54
N THR A 37 10.67 2.42 -10.04
CA THR A 37 11.93 1.68 -10.09
C THR A 37 13.08 2.51 -9.54
N TRP A 38 13.60 2.08 -8.39
CA TRP A 38 14.65 2.77 -7.65
C TRP A 38 16.08 2.45 -8.11
N HIS A 39 16.25 1.50 -9.03
CA HIS A 39 17.56 1.08 -9.53
C HIS A 39 17.82 1.60 -10.95
N GLU A 40 19.08 1.85 -11.27
CA GLU A 40 19.50 2.27 -12.60
C GLU A 40 19.77 1.06 -13.50
N GLY A 41 18.77 0.71 -14.32
CA GLY A 41 18.90 -0.33 -15.34
C GLY A 41 19.17 -1.73 -14.77
N GLY A 42 19.22 -2.72 -15.67
CA GLY A 42 19.51 -4.11 -15.32
C GLY A 42 18.48 -4.76 -14.38
N ARG A 43 18.91 -5.82 -13.70
CA ARG A 43 18.13 -6.56 -12.71
C ARG A 43 18.42 -6.03 -11.32
N SER A 44 17.37 -5.82 -10.51
CA SER A 44 17.52 -5.49 -9.09
C SER A 44 16.96 -6.59 -8.21
N GLU A 45 17.85 -7.22 -7.44
CA GLU A 45 17.48 -8.24 -6.47
C GLU A 45 16.56 -7.66 -5.37
N TYR A 46 16.79 -6.41 -4.98
CA TYR A 46 15.93 -5.72 -4.00
C TYR A 46 14.53 -5.45 -4.53
N LEU A 47 14.40 -5.12 -5.82
CA LEU A 47 13.09 -4.95 -6.46
C LEU A 47 12.31 -6.27 -6.44
N GLU A 48 12.95 -7.38 -6.78
CA GLU A 48 12.32 -8.71 -6.75
C GLU A 48 11.88 -9.10 -5.34
N MET A 49 12.73 -8.85 -4.33
CA MET A 49 12.40 -9.12 -2.93
C MET A 49 11.20 -8.29 -2.46
N ILE A 50 11.17 -6.98 -2.73
CA ILE A 50 10.07 -6.12 -2.28
C ILE A 50 8.76 -6.44 -3.02
N LEU A 51 8.82 -6.78 -4.31
CA LEU A 51 7.65 -7.27 -5.06
C LEU A 51 7.09 -8.56 -4.45
N GLY A 52 7.94 -9.49 -4.02
CA GLY A 52 7.51 -10.70 -3.32
C GLY A 52 6.79 -10.41 -2.00
N ILE A 53 7.30 -9.45 -1.22
CA ILE A 53 6.66 -8.99 0.03
C ILE A 53 5.28 -8.37 -0.28
N TYR A 54 5.20 -7.46 -1.26
CA TYR A 54 3.92 -6.83 -1.62
C TYR A 54 2.92 -7.83 -2.18
N ALA A 55 3.33 -8.74 -3.06
CA ALA A 55 2.45 -9.78 -3.59
C ALA A 55 1.88 -10.65 -2.47
N THR A 56 2.72 -11.04 -1.50
CA THR A 56 2.28 -11.78 -0.32
C THR A 56 1.28 -10.96 0.50
N LEU A 57 1.60 -9.71 0.83
CA LEU A 57 0.70 -8.79 1.52
C LEU A 57 -0.63 -8.65 0.77
N GLY A 58 -0.59 -8.58 -0.56
CA GLY A 58 -1.77 -8.53 -1.41
C GLY A 58 -2.66 -9.74 -1.25
N VAL A 59 -2.10 -10.96 -1.24
CA VAL A 59 -2.86 -12.20 -0.97
C VAL A 59 -3.54 -12.14 0.40
N PHE A 60 -2.81 -11.72 1.43
CA PHE A 60 -3.37 -11.58 2.78
C PHE A 60 -4.48 -10.51 2.84
N LEU A 61 -4.37 -9.40 2.09
CA LEU A 61 -5.44 -8.42 1.97
C LEU A 61 -6.69 -8.97 1.27
N LEU A 62 -6.53 -9.80 0.24
CA LEU A 62 -7.66 -10.50 -0.41
C LEU A 62 -8.35 -11.47 0.55
N ILE A 63 -7.59 -12.19 1.37
CA ILE A 63 -8.14 -13.06 2.41
C ILE A 63 -8.90 -12.23 3.44
N ALA A 64 -8.25 -11.18 3.94
CA ALA A 64 -8.80 -10.32 4.98
C ALA A 64 -10.04 -9.54 4.53
N ALA A 65 -10.21 -9.30 3.22
CA ALA A 65 -11.42 -8.67 2.69
C ALA A 65 -12.70 -9.50 2.93
N ARG A 66 -12.59 -10.81 3.18
CA ARG A 66 -13.75 -11.66 3.52
C ARG A 66 -14.30 -11.32 4.90
N ASP A 67 -13.42 -11.14 5.89
CA ASP A 67 -13.77 -10.71 7.24
C ASP A 67 -12.78 -9.65 7.77
N PRO A 68 -12.94 -8.37 7.38
CA PRO A 68 -11.99 -7.32 7.76
C PRO A 68 -11.87 -7.12 9.28
N MET A 69 -12.92 -7.44 10.03
CA MET A 69 -12.96 -7.24 11.47
C MET A 69 -12.11 -8.25 12.24
N ALA A 70 -11.95 -9.46 11.69
CA ALA A 70 -11.03 -10.47 12.21
C ALA A 70 -9.55 -10.15 11.90
N HIS A 71 -9.27 -9.28 10.92
CA HIS A 71 -7.93 -9.04 10.39
C HIS A 71 -7.45 -7.58 10.57
N LYS A 72 -7.93 -6.89 11.61
CA LYS A 72 -7.58 -5.49 11.89
C LYS A 72 -6.07 -5.24 12.03
N SER A 73 -5.32 -6.19 12.62
CA SER A 73 -3.86 -6.06 12.76
C SER A 73 -3.16 -5.96 11.41
N LEU A 74 -3.56 -6.77 10.43
CA LEU A 74 -3.04 -6.73 9.07
C LEU A 74 -3.37 -5.41 8.36
N ILE A 75 -4.60 -4.90 8.55
CA ILE A 75 -5.03 -3.62 7.97
C ILE A 75 -4.19 -2.48 8.55
N TRP A 76 -4.03 -2.44 9.88
CA TRP A 76 -3.18 -1.45 10.54
C TRP A 76 -1.70 -1.59 10.17
N PHE A 77 -1.21 -2.81 10.02
CA PHE A 77 0.13 -3.06 9.49
C PHE A 77 0.27 -2.47 8.08
N THR A 78 -0.71 -2.69 7.20
CA THR A 78 -0.71 -2.15 5.83
C THR A 78 -0.69 -0.62 5.84
N ILE A 79 -1.49 0.01 6.70
CA ILE A 79 -1.53 1.47 6.87
C ILE A 79 -0.17 1.99 7.34
N TRP A 80 0.34 1.50 8.47
CA TRP A 80 1.58 2.01 9.06
C TRP A 80 2.81 1.69 8.23
N SER A 81 2.91 0.48 7.67
CA SER A 81 4.00 0.13 6.76
C SER A 81 4.00 1.02 5.52
N SER A 82 2.83 1.34 4.96
CA SER A 82 2.74 2.27 3.82
C SER A 82 3.14 3.70 4.19
N ILE A 83 2.76 4.19 5.38
CA ILE A 83 3.19 5.51 5.88
C ILE A 83 4.71 5.55 6.07
N VAL A 84 5.28 4.57 6.76
CA VAL A 84 6.73 4.52 7.06
C VAL A 84 7.53 4.36 5.77
N HIS A 85 7.15 3.41 4.91
CA HIS A 85 7.81 3.17 3.63
C HIS A 85 7.72 4.39 2.72
N GLY A 86 6.50 4.90 2.49
CA GLY A 86 6.28 6.11 1.68
C GLY A 86 6.99 7.34 2.24
N GLY A 87 7.06 7.48 3.57
CA GLY A 87 7.78 8.57 4.22
C GLY A 87 9.30 8.52 4.00
N ILE A 88 9.90 7.33 4.16
CA ILE A 88 11.33 7.11 3.89
C ILE A 88 11.63 7.42 2.41
N MET A 89 10.84 6.83 1.50
CA MET A 89 10.98 7.08 0.06
C MET A 89 10.78 8.55 -0.29
N GLY A 90 9.83 9.23 0.34
CA GLY A 90 9.59 10.66 0.12
C GLY A 90 10.80 11.52 0.50
N VAL A 91 11.41 11.27 1.66
CA VAL A 91 12.64 11.95 2.09
C VAL A 91 13.78 11.67 1.10
N GLN A 92 13.97 10.40 0.71
CA GLN A 92 15.01 10.01 -0.25
C GLN A 92 14.80 10.63 -1.63
N SER A 93 13.54 10.74 -2.09
CA SER A 93 13.18 11.34 -3.37
C SER A 93 13.44 12.85 -3.41
N ILE A 94 13.21 13.55 -2.29
CA ILE A 94 13.53 14.98 -2.17
C ILE A 94 15.04 15.20 -2.08
N ALA A 95 15.76 14.30 -1.40
CA ALA A 95 17.20 14.40 -1.22
C ALA A 95 18.00 14.12 -2.50
N ASN A 96 17.45 13.35 -3.44
CA ASN A 96 18.11 13.01 -4.70
C ASN A 96 17.22 13.38 -5.90
N PRO A 97 17.59 14.40 -6.71
CA PRO A 97 16.82 14.81 -7.88
C PRO A 97 16.55 13.69 -8.90
N ALA A 98 17.41 12.66 -8.97
CA ALA A 98 17.20 11.50 -9.84
C ALA A 98 15.96 10.67 -9.44
N HIS A 99 15.51 10.76 -8.19
CA HIS A 99 14.37 10.03 -7.64
C HIS A 99 13.10 10.87 -7.53
N ILE A 100 13.07 12.09 -8.07
CA ILE A 100 11.91 12.99 -7.88
C ILE A 100 10.61 12.41 -8.48
N GLY A 101 10.71 11.56 -9.50
CA GLY A 101 9.56 10.90 -10.12
C GLY A 101 8.80 9.96 -9.17
N HIS A 102 9.45 9.43 -8.14
CA HIS A 102 8.83 8.57 -7.13
C HIS A 102 7.82 9.32 -6.26
N LEU A 103 8.00 10.63 -6.04
CA LEU A 103 7.07 11.44 -5.24
C LEU A 103 5.62 11.37 -5.76
N VAL A 104 5.46 11.36 -7.09
CA VAL A 104 4.14 11.27 -7.75
C VAL A 104 3.77 9.82 -8.15
N GLY A 105 4.70 8.88 -7.99
CA GLY A 105 4.52 7.46 -8.28
C GLY A 105 4.23 6.66 -7.01
N ASP A 106 5.15 5.75 -6.68
CA ASP A 106 5.04 4.81 -5.55
C ASP A 106 4.86 5.50 -4.18
N VAL A 107 5.51 6.65 -3.92
CA VAL A 107 5.32 7.43 -2.68
C VAL A 107 3.87 7.87 -2.53
N ALA A 108 3.32 8.56 -3.54
CA ALA A 108 1.94 9.02 -3.53
C ALA A 108 0.95 7.85 -3.42
N ALA A 109 1.23 6.75 -4.12
CA ALA A 109 0.40 5.56 -4.08
C ALA A 109 0.33 4.94 -2.68
N LEU A 110 1.46 4.76 -1.99
CA LEU A 110 1.48 4.21 -0.63
C LEU A 110 0.75 5.12 0.37
N ILE A 111 0.95 6.43 0.28
CA ILE A 111 0.24 7.37 1.15
C ILE A 111 -1.27 7.34 0.87
N ALA A 112 -1.70 7.26 -0.40
CA ALA A 112 -3.10 7.13 -0.77
C ALA A 112 -3.71 5.83 -0.20
N VAL A 113 -3.02 4.70 -0.30
CA VAL A 113 -3.45 3.42 0.31
C VAL A 113 -3.64 3.57 1.82
N ALA A 114 -2.66 4.16 2.51
CA ALA A 114 -2.73 4.37 3.94
C ALA A 114 -3.94 5.23 4.34
N VAL A 115 -4.17 6.34 3.64
CA VAL A 115 -5.30 7.24 3.89
C VAL A 115 -6.63 6.54 3.65
N VAL A 116 -6.79 5.87 2.50
CA VAL A 116 -8.05 5.17 2.15
C VAL A 116 -8.37 4.11 3.20
N LEU A 117 -7.41 3.25 3.57
CA LEU A 117 -7.64 2.21 4.56
C LEU A 117 -7.89 2.79 5.96
N ALA A 118 -7.17 3.83 6.36
CA ALA A 118 -7.35 4.48 7.67
C ALA A 118 -8.71 5.18 7.82
N LEU A 119 -9.27 5.72 6.73
CA LEU A 119 -10.60 6.33 6.72
C LEU A 119 -11.73 5.28 6.77
N LEU A 120 -11.49 4.10 6.21
CA LEU A 120 -12.48 3.03 6.08
C LEU A 120 -12.46 2.04 7.25
N VAL A 121 -11.32 1.84 7.91
CA VAL A 121 -11.23 0.90 9.05
C VAL A 121 -12.11 1.36 10.21
N PRO A 122 -13.06 0.52 10.68
CA PRO A 122 -13.86 0.85 11.85
C PRO A 122 -12.97 0.99 13.08
N ARG A 123 -13.05 2.14 13.74
CA ARG A 123 -12.37 2.35 15.02
C ARG A 123 -13.16 1.64 16.12
N PRO A 124 -12.51 1.02 17.11
CA PRO A 124 -13.20 0.64 18.33
C PRO A 124 -13.93 1.88 18.84
N ALA A 125 -15.25 1.80 19.08
CA ALA A 125 -15.89 2.78 19.93
C ALA A 125 -15.07 2.82 21.22
N LEU A 126 -14.64 4.01 21.64
CA LEU A 126 -13.97 4.16 22.93
C LEU A 126 -14.92 3.53 23.94
N ALA A 127 -14.57 2.34 24.43
CA ALA A 127 -15.23 1.79 25.60
C ALA A 127 -14.86 2.78 26.68
N LEU A 128 -15.77 3.69 27.02
CA LEU A 128 -15.72 4.44 28.26
C LEU A 128 -15.62 3.37 29.35
N ARG A 129 -14.40 3.15 29.82
CA ARG A 129 -14.07 2.33 30.99
C ARG A 129 -13.97 3.25 32.18
#